data_AF-A0A2T3J7Q1-F1
#
_entry.id   AF-A0A2T3J7Q1-F1
#
_cell.length_a   1.000
_cell.length_b   1.000
_cell.length_c   1.000
_cell.angle_alpha   90.00
_cell.angle_beta   90.00
_cell.angle_gamma   90.00
#
_symmetry.space_group_name_H-M   'P 1'
#
loop_
_entity.id
_entity.type
_entity.pdbx_description
1 polymer ?
#
loop_
_entity_poly.entity_id
_entity_poly.type
_entity_poly.pdbx_seq_one_letter_code
_entity_poly.pdbx_strand_id
1 'polypeptide(L)'
;MSMEALAATVEKIAKQASNRCGLSHDVYVTLFSEMIESEFKQTEDDIYKKIIEIARKHDYATRDERDQYQQEMADDGYCCHGLDEMTCPCGCFE
;
A
#
# COMPACT_ATOMS: atom_id res chain seq x y z
N MET A 1 -13.91 17.93 7.08
CA MET A 1 -13.72 17.87 5.60
C MET A 1 -15.00 17.37 4.95
N SER A 2 -15.32 17.81 3.73
CA SER A 2 -16.40 17.20 2.93
C SER A 2 -15.95 15.85 2.35
N MET A 3 -16.91 15.01 1.95
CA MET A 3 -16.61 13.72 1.29
C MET A 3 -15.80 13.88 0.00
N GLU A 4 -16.10 14.91 -0.79
CA GLU A 4 -15.36 15.23 -2.02
C GLU A 4 -13.91 15.61 -1.72
N ALA A 5 -13.67 16.36 -0.64
CA ALA A 5 -12.31 16.73 -0.23
C ALA A 5 -11.51 15.50 0.22
N LEU A 6 -12.14 14.55 0.93
CA LEU A 6 -11.49 13.29 1.31
C LEU A 6 -11.11 12.47 0.08
N ALA A 7 -12.03 12.31 -0.87
CA ALA A 7 -11.77 11.58 -2.11
C ALA A 7 -10.63 12.23 -2.93
N ALA A 8 -10.62 13.55 -3.04
CA ALA A 8 -9.55 14.27 -3.74
C ALA A 8 -8.19 14.09 -3.05
N THR A 9 -8.14 14.04 -1.72
CA THR A 9 -6.89 13.74 -0.99
C THR A 9 -6.42 12.31 -1.25
N VAL A 10 -7.33 11.32 -1.22
CA VAL A 10 -6.99 9.92 -1.51
C VAL A 10 -6.44 9.77 -2.94
N GLU A 11 -7.09 10.38 -3.93
CA GLU A 11 -6.62 10.40 -5.32
C GLU A 11 -5.21 11.00 -5.45
N LYS A 12 -4.95 12.11 -4.75
CA LYS A 12 -3.63 12.75 -4.72
C LYS A 12 -2.57 11.83 -4.11
N ILE A 13 -2.92 11.04 -3.09
CA ILE A 13 -2.01 10.07 -2.46
C ILE A 13 -1.75 8.90 -3.40
N ALA A 14 -2.78 8.35 -4.04
CA ALA A 14 -2.66 7.29 -5.05
C ALA A 14 -1.72 7.70 -6.19
N LYS A 15 -1.90 8.92 -6.73
CA LYS A 15 -1.00 9.45 -7.76
C LYS A 15 0.45 9.58 -7.28
N GLN A 16 0.67 10.00 -6.02
CA GLN A 16 2.02 10.09 -5.45
C GLN A 16 2.67 8.72 -5.30
N ALA A 17 1.94 7.72 -4.80
CA ALA A 17 2.42 6.35 -4.68
C ALA A 17 2.76 5.75 -6.06
N SER A 18 1.89 5.94 -7.05
CA SER A 18 2.10 5.46 -8.43
C SER A 18 3.36 6.04 -9.07
N ASN A 19 3.67 7.32 -8.84
CA ASN A 19 4.90 7.94 -9.35
C ASN A 19 6.19 7.45 -8.67
N ARG A 20 6.09 6.73 -7.55
CA ARG A 20 7.22 6.32 -6.71
C ARG A 20 7.39 4.81 -6.62
N CYS A 21 6.50 4.02 -7.21
CA CYS A 21 6.51 2.57 -7.06
C CYS A 21 7.36 1.82 -8.11
N GLY A 22 8.00 2.54 -9.04
CA GLY A 22 8.82 1.90 -10.08
C GLY A 22 8.03 0.94 -10.98
N LEU A 23 6.72 1.17 -11.15
CA LEU A 23 5.76 0.30 -11.84
C LEU A 23 5.51 -1.07 -11.18
N SER A 24 6.00 -1.29 -9.95
CA SER A 24 5.59 -2.45 -9.16
C SER A 24 4.26 -2.18 -8.45
N HIS A 25 3.32 -3.11 -8.63
CA HIS A 25 2.01 -3.05 -7.98
C HIS A 25 2.13 -3.20 -6.46
N ASP A 26 2.95 -4.13 -5.97
CA ASP A 26 3.05 -4.40 -4.53
C ASP A 26 3.74 -3.25 -3.79
N VAL A 27 4.74 -2.63 -4.45
CA VAL A 27 5.35 -1.39 -3.95
C VAL A 27 4.33 -0.26 -3.95
N TYR A 28 3.45 -0.17 -4.97
CA TYR A 28 2.36 0.81 -4.99
C TYR A 28 1.41 0.61 -3.81
N VAL A 29 0.88 -0.60 -3.62
CA VAL A 29 -0.07 -0.92 -2.53
C VAL A 29 0.54 -0.61 -1.17
N THR A 30 1.80 -0.97 -0.96
CA THR A 30 2.52 -0.70 0.30
C THR A 30 2.65 0.80 0.55
N LEU A 31 3.22 1.55 -0.41
CA LEU A 31 3.40 3.00 -0.28
C LEU A 31 2.08 3.74 -0.11
N PHE A 32 1.08 3.39 -0.92
CA PHE A 32 -0.24 4.01 -0.86
C PHE A 32 -0.88 3.80 0.50
N SER A 33 -0.87 2.56 1.00
CA SER A 33 -1.51 2.22 2.28
C SER A 33 -0.83 2.88 3.46
N GLU A 34 0.51 2.91 3.51
CA GLU A 34 1.26 3.63 4.53
C GLU A 34 1.01 5.14 4.50
N MET A 35 0.90 5.74 3.30
CA MET A 35 0.61 7.16 3.16
C MET A 35 -0.81 7.49 3.63
N ILE A 36 -1.81 6.64 3.36
CA ILE A 36 -3.17 6.80 3.87
C ILE A 36 -3.19 6.72 5.41
N GLU A 37 -2.55 5.71 5.98
CA GLU A 37 -2.46 5.52 7.43
C GLU A 37 -1.77 6.71 8.10
N SER A 38 -0.69 7.24 7.49
CA SER A 38 0.04 8.40 7.98
C SER A 38 -0.76 9.70 7.89
N GLU A 39 -1.37 9.99 6.74
CA GLU A 39 -2.14 11.22 6.50
C GLU A 39 -3.33 11.33 7.46
N PHE A 40 -4.02 10.22 7.70
CA PHE A 40 -5.28 10.23 8.43
C PHE A 40 -5.17 9.69 9.85
N LYS A 41 -3.96 9.49 10.38
CA LYS A 41 -3.68 8.92 11.71
C LYS A 41 -4.46 9.56 12.87
N GLN A 42 -4.75 10.86 12.79
CA GLN A 42 -5.43 11.62 13.85
C GLN A 42 -6.91 11.87 13.57
N THR A 43 -7.46 11.22 12.55
CA THR A 43 -8.86 11.39 12.14
C THR A 43 -9.78 10.59 13.07
N GLU A 44 -10.95 11.13 13.39
CA GLU A 44 -11.99 10.41 14.13
C GLU A 44 -12.39 9.12 13.42
N ASP A 45 -12.62 8.04 14.19
CA ASP A 45 -12.86 6.68 13.67
C ASP A 45 -13.93 6.60 12.58
N ASP A 46 -15.04 7.32 12.72
CA ASP A 46 -16.14 7.28 11.76
C ASP A 46 -15.80 7.96 10.42
N ILE A 47 -14.94 8.98 10.45
CA ILE A 47 -14.43 9.60 9.23
C ILE A 47 -13.31 8.72 8.65
N TYR A 48 -12.47 8.13 9.50
CA TYR A 48 -11.41 7.21 9.08
C TYR A 48 -11.96 5.98 8.35
N LYS A 49 -13.05 5.37 8.83
CA LYS A 49 -13.73 4.27 8.12
C LYS A 49 -14.13 4.66 6.70
N LYS A 50 -14.70 5.86 6.51
CA LYS A 50 -15.08 6.36 5.17
C LYS A 50 -13.88 6.60 4.28
N ILE A 51 -12.77 7.09 4.84
CA ILE A 51 -11.51 7.23 4.10
C ILE A 51 -11.03 5.86 3.62
N ILE A 52 -11.05 4.84 4.49
CA ILE A 52 -10.66 3.48 4.12
C ILE A 52 -11.57 2.92 3.03
N GLU A 53 -12.89 3.14 3.09
CA GLU A 53 -13.81 2.73 2.02
C GLU A 53 -13.46 3.36 0.65
N ILE A 54 -13.03 4.62 0.64
CA ILE A 54 -12.56 5.28 -0.59
C ILE A 54 -11.21 4.69 -1.01
N ALA A 55 -10.27 4.55 -0.07
CA ALA A 55 -8.92 4.06 -0.34
C ALA A 55 -8.91 2.61 -0.86
N ARG A 56 -9.86 1.76 -0.45
CA ARG A 56 -10.03 0.40 -0.98
C ARG A 56 -10.31 0.36 -2.49
N LYS A 57 -10.79 1.46 -3.09
CA LYS A 57 -10.93 1.56 -4.57
C LYS A 57 -9.59 1.76 -5.30
N HIS A 58 -8.54 2.07 -4.54
CA HIS A 58 -7.17 2.27 -5.00
C HIS A 58 -6.24 1.19 -4.42
N ASP A 59 -6.80 0.03 -4.08
CA ASP A 59 -6.08 -1.14 -3.58
C ASP A 59 -5.40 -0.93 -2.22
N TYR A 60 -5.98 -0.08 -1.37
CA TYR A 60 -5.58 -0.03 0.04
C TYR A 60 -5.60 -1.43 0.65
N ALA A 61 -4.54 -1.78 1.38
CA ALA A 61 -4.46 -2.97 2.20
C ALA A 61 -4.04 -2.57 3.61
N THR A 62 -4.65 -3.16 4.63
CA THR A 62 -4.21 -2.98 6.02
C THR A 62 -2.82 -3.57 6.22
N ARG A 63 -2.12 -3.14 7.28
CA ARG A 63 -0.81 -3.72 7.60
C ARG A 63 -0.85 -5.25 7.71
N ASP A 64 -1.83 -5.80 8.41
CA ASP A 64 -1.95 -7.25 8.60
C ASP A 64 -2.16 -8.00 7.27
N GLU A 65 -2.99 -7.45 6.36
CA GLU A 65 -3.17 -8.02 5.01
C GLU A 65 -1.89 -7.98 4.18
N ARG A 66 -1.12 -6.87 4.26
CA ARG A 66 0.16 -6.76 3.56
C ARG A 66 1.19 -7.73 4.14
N ASP A 67 1.27 -7.84 5.46
CA ASP A 67 2.20 -8.75 6.15
C ASP A 67 1.86 -10.21 5.82
N GLN A 68 0.58 -10.57 5.77
CA GLN A 68 0.13 -11.90 5.33
C GLN A 68 0.54 -12.18 3.88
N TYR A 69 0.28 -11.25 2.96
CA TYR A 69 0.66 -11.41 1.55
C TYR A 69 2.18 -11.57 1.38
N GLN A 70 2.97 -10.81 2.13
CA GLN A 70 4.44 -10.94 2.12
C GLN A 70 4.91 -12.29 2.65
N GLN A 71 4.23 -12.85 3.66
CA GLN A 71 4.52 -14.20 4.14
C GLN A 71 4.19 -15.25 3.09
N GLU A 72 3.04 -15.13 2.41
CA GLU A 72 2.66 -16.04 1.31
C GLU A 72 3.69 -15.98 0.17
N MET A 73 4.16 -14.78 -0.20
CA MET A 73 5.23 -14.61 -1.18
C MET A 73 6.55 -15.27 -0.75
N ALA A 74 6.93 -15.13 0.53
CA ALA A 74 8.12 -15.77 1.06
C ALA A 74 8.01 -17.30 1.04
N ASP A 75 6.85 -17.85 1.39
CA ASP A 75 6.57 -19.29 1.35
C ASP A 75 6.62 -19.84 -0.09
N ASP A 76 6.22 -19.02 -1.07
CA ASP A 76 6.30 -19.30 -2.51
C ASP A 76 7.71 -19.09 -3.10
N GLY A 77 8.70 -18.63 -2.30
CA GLY A 77 10.09 -18.45 -2.72
C GLY A 77 10.40 -17.08 -3.34
N TYR A 78 9.54 -16.09 -3.15
CA TYR A 78 9.75 -14.71 -3.57
C TYR A 78 10.18 -13.82 -2.39
N CYS A 79 11.08 -12.87 -2.63
CA CYS A 79 11.45 -11.86 -1.65
C CYS A 79 10.40 -10.75 -1.57
N CYS A 80 10.58 -9.82 -0.64
CA CYS A 80 9.66 -8.67 -0.48
C CYS A 80 9.60 -7.71 -1.68
N HIS A 81 10.46 -7.90 -2.68
CA HIS A 81 10.43 -7.20 -3.95
C HIS A 81 9.68 -7.97 -5.06
N GLY A 82 9.14 -9.16 -4.75
CA GLY A 82 8.45 -10.03 -5.71
C GLY A 82 9.38 -10.78 -6.67
N LEU A 83 10.65 -10.97 -6.29
CA LEU A 83 11.68 -11.63 -7.10
C LEU A 83 12.21 -12.87 -6.40
N ASP A 84 12.58 -13.90 -7.14
CA ASP A 84 13.17 -15.14 -6.61
C ASP A 84 14.70 -15.03 -6.45
N GLU A 85 15.32 -16.07 -5.88
CA GLU A 85 16.79 -16.17 -5.68
C GLU A 85 17.59 -15.95 -6.97
N MET A 86 17.06 -16.38 -8.10
CA MET A 86 17.76 -16.33 -9.39
C MET A 86 17.66 -14.95 -10.06
N THR A 87 16.71 -14.11 -9.63
CA THR A 87 16.38 -12.85 -10.30
C THR A 87 16.54 -11.63 -9.41
N CYS A 88 16.66 -11.78 -8.10
CA CYS A 88 16.79 -10.66 -7.18
C CYS A 88 18.23 -10.10 -7.14
N PRO A 89 18.48 -8.87 -7.65
CA PRO A 89 19.83 -8.28 -7.63
C PRO A 89 20.24 -7.74 -6.25
N CYS A 90 19.32 -7.72 -5.28
CA CYS A 90 19.53 -7.16 -3.96
C CYS A 90 20.12 -8.15 -2.95
N GLY A 91 20.32 -9.42 -3.32
CA GLY A 91 20.84 -10.46 -2.42
C GLY A 91 19.87 -10.83 -1.30
N CYS A 92 18.55 -10.80 -1.56
CA CYS A 92 17.53 -11.04 -0.53
C CYS A 92 17.47 -12.49 0.01
N PHE A 93 18.25 -13.41 -0.55
CA PHE A 93 18.25 -14.84 -0.23
C PHE A 93 19.62 -15.35 0.26
N GLU A 94 20.60 -14.45 0.43
CA GLU A 94 21.98 -14.75 0.85
C GLU A 94 22.20 -14.58 2.37
#